data_AF-A0A3B9VHZ3-F1
#
_entry.id   AF-A0A3B9VHZ3-F1
#
_cell.length_a   1.000
_cell.length_b   1.000
_cell.length_c   1.000
_cell.angle_alpha   90.00
_cell.angle_beta   90.00
_cell.angle_gamma   90.00
#
_symmetry.space_group_name_H-M   'P 1'
#
loop_
_entity.id
_entity.type
_entity.pdbx_description
1 polymer ?
#
loop_
_entity_poly.entity_id
_entity_poly.type
_entity_poly.pdbx_seq_one_letter_code
_entity_poly.pdbx_strand_id
1 'polypeptide(L)'
;YLYQGEELGLPEVRDIPEDRLTDPRWQMSNYKDRGRDGCRVPIPWKSSSGGAFGFSSNENLTPQQAWLPPSSWWGKYSAESQESDPNSTLNVYRKALAIRKNEAGLGDGAMEWIDAPSQVVAFKRGEDFACYINFGNEIELPSNSEVLHSSAPLNGNFLPTDTAVWLRVSK
;
A
#
# COMPACT_ATOMS: atom_id res chain seq x y z
N TYR A 1 9.05 1.42 -8.20
CA TYR A 1 8.09 0.48 -8.80
C TYR A 1 6.87 0.45 -7.91
N LEU A 2 5.67 0.21 -8.46
CA LEU A 2 4.41 0.07 -7.74
C LEU A 2 3.66 -1.09 -8.41
N TYR A 3 3.21 -2.08 -7.64
CA TYR A 3 2.43 -3.19 -8.20
C TYR A 3 0.93 -2.84 -8.23
N GLN A 4 0.19 -3.35 -9.22
CA GLN A 4 -1.23 -3.05 -9.35
C GLN A 4 -2.03 -3.51 -8.10
N GLY A 5 -2.77 -2.58 -7.49
CA GLY A 5 -3.55 -2.84 -6.29
C GLY A 5 -2.78 -2.68 -4.98
N GLU A 6 -1.46 -2.51 -5.01
CA GLU A 6 -0.69 -2.12 -3.83
C GLU A 6 -1.12 -0.73 -3.32
N GLU A 7 -1.46 0.18 -4.24
CA GLU A 7 -2.03 1.48 -3.93
C GLU A 7 -3.42 1.39 -3.30
N LEU A 8 -4.12 0.28 -3.48
CA LEU A 8 -5.40 0.00 -2.82
C LEU A 8 -5.21 -0.77 -1.50
N GLY A 9 -3.98 -1.13 -1.13
CA GLY A 9 -3.71 -1.96 0.04
C GLY A 9 -4.32 -3.36 -0.08
N LEU A 10 -4.37 -3.93 -1.30
CA LEU A 10 -4.93 -5.26 -1.51
C LEU A 10 -4.11 -6.33 -0.77
N PRO A 11 -4.72 -7.11 0.13
CA PRO A 11 -4.06 -8.25 0.74
C PRO A 11 -4.02 -9.43 -0.24
N GLU A 12 -3.08 -10.36 -0.01
CA GLU A 12 -3.00 -11.60 -0.78
C GLU A 12 -4.30 -12.42 -0.67
N VAL A 13 -4.88 -12.82 -1.79
CA VAL A 13 -6.03 -13.76 -1.80
C VAL A 13 -5.53 -15.18 -1.57
N ARG A 14 -5.76 -15.71 -0.37
CA ARG A 14 -5.25 -17.04 0.02
C ARG A 14 -6.25 -18.16 -0.20
N ASP A 15 -7.52 -17.85 -0.42
CA ASP A 15 -8.65 -18.79 -0.45
C ASP A 15 -9.15 -19.14 -1.87
N ILE A 16 -8.32 -18.94 -2.90
CA ILE A 16 -8.61 -19.42 -4.27
C ILE A 16 -8.84 -20.95 -4.25
N PRO A 17 -9.96 -21.48 -4.77
CA PRO A 17 -10.17 -22.93 -4.83
C PRO A 17 -9.03 -23.64 -5.58
N GLU A 18 -8.60 -24.82 -5.10
CA GLU A 18 -7.42 -25.53 -5.64
C GLU A 18 -7.58 -25.95 -7.10
N ASP A 19 -8.82 -26.26 -7.51
CA ASP A 19 -9.20 -26.57 -8.89
C ASP A 19 -9.24 -25.33 -9.81
N ARG A 20 -9.05 -24.13 -9.23
CA ARG A 20 -9.00 -22.84 -9.93
C ARG A 20 -7.61 -22.21 -9.93
N LEU A 21 -6.62 -22.82 -9.27
CA LEU A 21 -5.23 -22.38 -9.34
C LEU A 21 -4.70 -22.59 -10.77
N THR A 22 -4.04 -21.57 -11.29
CA THR A 22 -3.49 -21.51 -12.65
C THR A 22 -1.96 -21.48 -12.68
N ASP A 23 -1.29 -21.12 -11.58
CA ASP A 23 0.16 -21.11 -11.52
C ASP A 23 0.70 -22.54 -11.60
N PRO A 24 1.56 -22.88 -12.59
CA PRO A 24 2.13 -24.22 -12.72
C PRO A 24 2.92 -24.66 -11.48
N ARG A 25 3.35 -23.71 -10.65
CA ARG A 25 4.01 -24.00 -9.37
C ARG A 25 3.16 -24.89 -8.44
N TRP A 26 1.83 -24.79 -8.52
CA TRP A 26 0.92 -25.67 -7.78
C TRP A 26 1.17 -27.15 -8.11
N GLN A 27 1.16 -27.50 -9.40
CA GLN A 27 1.42 -28.86 -9.86
C GLN A 27 2.89 -29.26 -9.66
N MET A 28 3.83 -28.38 -10.00
CA MET A 28 5.27 -28.66 -9.91
C MET A 28 5.76 -28.88 -8.47
N SER A 29 5.09 -28.30 -7.48
CA SER A 29 5.40 -28.49 -6.07
C SER A 29 4.77 -29.75 -5.46
N ASN A 30 4.14 -30.60 -6.28
CA ASN A 30 3.30 -31.70 -5.82
C ASN A 30 2.20 -31.21 -4.86
N TYR A 31 1.52 -30.12 -5.25
CA TYR A 31 0.37 -29.55 -4.54
C TYR A 31 0.68 -29.06 -3.12
N LYS A 32 1.85 -28.40 -2.93
CA LYS A 32 2.28 -27.87 -1.63
C LYS A 32 2.47 -26.37 -1.60
N ASP A 33 2.76 -25.77 -2.75
CA ASP A 33 2.99 -24.34 -2.92
C ASP A 33 1.95 -23.80 -3.89
N ARG A 34 1.04 -22.97 -3.37
CA ARG A 34 -0.08 -22.38 -4.11
C ARG A 34 0.37 -21.37 -5.18
N GLY A 35 1.67 -21.05 -5.23
CA GLY A 35 2.26 -20.19 -6.26
C GLY A 35 1.88 -18.73 -6.07
N ARG A 36 1.69 -18.03 -7.19
CA ARG A 36 1.54 -16.57 -7.26
C ARG A 36 0.13 -16.11 -7.65
N ASP A 37 -0.85 -17.00 -7.65
CA ASP A 37 -2.20 -16.62 -8.11
C ASP A 37 -2.90 -15.62 -7.19
N GLY A 38 -2.60 -15.63 -5.88
CA GLY A 38 -3.25 -14.75 -4.92
C GLY A 38 -2.97 -13.25 -5.17
N CYS A 39 -1.82 -12.90 -5.74
CA CYS A 39 -1.51 -11.52 -6.15
C CYS A 39 -1.97 -11.18 -7.59
N ARG A 40 -2.54 -12.14 -8.33
CA ARG A 40 -3.01 -11.96 -9.72
C ARG A 40 -4.52 -11.86 -9.83
N VAL A 41 -5.23 -11.94 -8.71
CA VAL A 41 -6.68 -11.80 -8.67
C VAL A 41 -7.10 -10.46 -9.29
N PRO A 42 -8.18 -10.45 -10.11
CA PRO A 42 -8.72 -9.23 -10.72
C PRO A 42 -8.89 -8.07 -9.74
N ILE A 43 -8.46 -6.87 -10.15
CA ILE A 43 -8.56 -5.65 -9.34
C ILE A 43 -10.02 -5.29 -9.07
N PRO A 44 -10.40 -4.95 -7.82
CA PRO A 44 -11.74 -4.47 -7.51
C PRO A 44 -11.84 -2.98 -7.86
N TRP A 45 -12.58 -2.65 -8.91
CA TRP A 45 -12.87 -1.26 -9.25
C TRP A 45 -14.10 -0.72 -8.53
N LYS A 46 -15.10 -1.58 -8.31
CA LYS A 46 -16.36 -1.27 -7.64
C LYS A 46 -16.54 -2.14 -6.40
N SER A 47 -17.33 -1.63 -5.45
CA SER A 47 -17.69 -2.35 -4.24
C SER A 47 -18.70 -3.48 -4.48
N SER A 48 -19.59 -3.30 -5.47
CA SER A 48 -20.60 -4.27 -5.86
C SER A 48 -20.01 -5.46 -6.62
N SER A 49 -20.57 -6.65 -6.46
CA SER A 49 -20.01 -7.88 -7.03
C SER A 49 -20.18 -8.02 -8.56
N GLY A 50 -20.97 -7.16 -9.20
CA GLY A 50 -21.21 -7.19 -10.65
C GLY A 50 -19.91 -7.06 -11.44
N GLY A 51 -19.78 -7.84 -12.52
CA GLY A 51 -18.56 -7.86 -13.34
C GLY A 51 -17.30 -8.27 -12.56
N ALA A 52 -17.42 -9.13 -11.54
CA ALA A 52 -16.37 -9.43 -10.56
C ALA A 52 -15.75 -8.17 -9.95
N PHE A 53 -16.55 -7.38 -9.23
CA PHE A 53 -16.13 -6.12 -8.62
C PHE A 53 -15.75 -5.04 -9.66
N GLY A 54 -16.48 -4.99 -10.77
CA GLY A 54 -16.28 -4.01 -11.84
C GLY A 54 -15.05 -4.27 -12.71
N PHE A 55 -14.39 -5.42 -12.59
CA PHE A 55 -13.26 -5.81 -13.45
C PHE A 55 -13.68 -6.06 -14.90
N SER A 56 -14.86 -6.64 -15.10
CA SER A 56 -15.43 -6.93 -16.42
C SER A 56 -16.61 -6.01 -16.73
N SER A 57 -16.78 -5.65 -18.00
CA SER A 57 -17.99 -4.99 -18.50
C SER A 57 -19.21 -5.92 -18.57
N ASN A 58 -19.02 -7.24 -18.45
CA ASN A 58 -20.12 -8.18 -18.30
C ASN A 58 -20.63 -8.16 -16.85
N GLU A 59 -21.63 -7.33 -16.57
CA GLU A 59 -22.19 -7.17 -15.23
C GLU A 59 -22.75 -8.48 -14.63
N ASN A 60 -23.10 -9.47 -15.47
CA ASN A 60 -23.58 -10.77 -15.01
C ASN A 60 -22.46 -11.73 -14.59
N LEU A 61 -21.20 -11.39 -14.87
CA LEU A 61 -20.06 -12.19 -14.43
C LEU A 61 -19.94 -12.06 -12.91
N THR A 62 -20.12 -13.17 -12.20
CA THR A 62 -19.96 -13.22 -10.74
C THR A 62 -18.47 -13.30 -10.37
N PRO A 63 -18.08 -12.88 -9.16
CA PRO A 63 -16.69 -13.01 -8.72
C PRO A 63 -16.13 -14.44 -8.86
N GLN A 64 -16.92 -15.47 -8.56
CA GLN A 64 -16.52 -16.87 -8.66
C GLN A 64 -16.29 -17.34 -10.12
N GLN A 65 -16.87 -16.65 -11.09
CA GLN A 65 -16.69 -16.91 -12.52
C GLN A 65 -15.48 -16.19 -13.11
N ALA A 66 -14.86 -15.26 -12.39
CA ALA A 66 -13.63 -14.62 -12.82
C ALA A 66 -12.51 -15.66 -12.99
N TRP A 67 -11.55 -15.40 -13.90
CA TRP A 67 -10.49 -16.36 -14.22
C TRP A 67 -9.72 -16.82 -12.98
N LEU A 68 -9.39 -15.87 -12.08
CA LEU A 68 -9.03 -16.13 -10.70
C LEU A 68 -10.11 -15.52 -9.79
N PRO A 69 -10.82 -16.35 -8.99
CA PRO A 69 -11.90 -15.87 -8.15
C PRO A 69 -11.35 -15.08 -6.94
N PRO A 70 -11.79 -13.83 -6.72
CA PRO A 70 -11.48 -13.10 -5.50
C PRO A 70 -12.28 -13.63 -4.31
N SER A 71 -11.84 -13.30 -3.10
CA SER A 71 -12.61 -13.55 -1.87
C SER A 71 -13.87 -12.68 -1.81
N SER A 72 -14.82 -13.05 -0.94
CA SER A 72 -16.07 -12.29 -0.74
C SER A 72 -15.88 -10.87 -0.22
N TRP A 73 -14.77 -10.60 0.47
CA TRP A 73 -14.45 -9.29 1.06
C TRP A 73 -13.71 -8.33 0.10
N TRP A 74 -13.41 -8.76 -1.12
CA TRP A 74 -12.53 -8.05 -2.06
C TRP A 74 -13.04 -6.65 -2.42
N GLY A 75 -14.34 -6.49 -2.66
CA GLY A 75 -14.95 -5.21 -3.00
C GLY A 75 -14.77 -4.10 -1.94
N LYS A 76 -14.48 -4.45 -0.68
CA LYS A 76 -14.20 -3.47 0.39
C LYS A 76 -12.96 -2.63 0.12
N TYR A 77 -12.03 -3.17 -0.66
CA TYR A 77 -10.80 -2.48 -1.05
C TYR A 77 -10.92 -1.78 -2.40
N SER A 78 -12.13 -1.69 -2.97
CA SER A 78 -12.30 -1.19 -4.32
C SER A 78 -11.82 0.25 -4.48
N ALA A 79 -11.34 0.59 -5.68
CA ALA A 79 -10.95 1.97 -6.02
C ALA A 79 -12.11 2.95 -5.73
N GLU A 80 -13.35 2.59 -6.10
CA GLU A 80 -14.56 3.35 -5.79
C GLU A 80 -14.72 3.64 -4.29
N SER A 81 -14.51 2.64 -3.43
CA SER A 81 -14.64 2.81 -1.98
C SER A 81 -13.55 3.70 -1.37
N GLN A 82 -12.39 3.77 -2.00
CA GLN A 82 -11.24 4.54 -1.50
C GLN A 82 -11.15 5.96 -2.06
N GLU A 83 -11.81 6.24 -3.20
CA GLU A 83 -11.67 7.49 -3.94
C GLU A 83 -12.03 8.73 -3.08
N SER A 84 -13.13 8.65 -2.31
CA SER A 84 -13.64 9.78 -1.51
C SER A 84 -13.02 9.89 -0.11
N ASP A 85 -12.36 8.85 0.39
CA ASP A 85 -11.71 8.89 1.70
C ASP A 85 -10.29 9.48 1.55
N PRO A 86 -10.03 10.70 2.06
CA PRO A 86 -8.71 11.32 1.94
C PRO A 86 -7.60 10.57 2.68
N ASN A 87 -7.95 9.65 3.57
CA ASN A 87 -7.03 8.82 4.36
C ASN A 87 -6.94 7.37 3.84
N SER A 88 -7.61 7.05 2.73
CA SER A 88 -7.46 5.74 2.08
C SER A 88 -6.03 5.52 1.59
N THR A 89 -5.62 4.25 1.50
CA THR A 89 -4.33 3.87 0.93
C THR A 89 -4.12 4.50 -0.45
N LEU A 90 -5.17 4.52 -1.29
CA LEU A 90 -5.12 5.14 -2.61
C LEU A 90 -4.72 6.62 -2.55
N ASN A 91 -5.35 7.38 -1.66
CA ASN A 91 -5.09 8.80 -1.52
C ASN A 91 -3.77 9.08 -0.78
N VAL A 92 -3.32 8.19 0.11
CA VAL A 92 -1.95 8.21 0.68
C VAL A 92 -0.92 8.11 -0.44
N TYR A 93 -1.01 7.10 -1.31
CA TYR A 93 -0.10 6.93 -2.45
C TYR A 93 -0.13 8.11 -3.42
N ARG A 94 -1.31 8.62 -3.79
CA ARG A 94 -1.45 9.78 -4.69
C ARG A 94 -0.75 11.02 -4.12
N LYS A 95 -0.97 11.32 -2.84
CA LYS A 95 -0.32 12.45 -2.15
C LYS A 95 1.19 12.26 -2.08
N ALA A 96 1.66 11.07 -1.67
CA ALA A 96 3.09 10.75 -1.59
C ALA A 96 3.79 10.91 -2.95
N LEU A 97 3.20 10.41 -4.05
CA LEU A 97 3.77 10.54 -5.38
C LEU A 97 3.77 11.98 -5.90
N ALA A 98 2.72 12.75 -5.59
CA ALA A 98 2.67 14.18 -5.92
C ALA A 98 3.75 14.97 -5.18
N ILE A 99 3.97 14.69 -3.90
CA ILE A 99 5.04 15.30 -3.09
C ILE A 99 6.40 14.88 -3.65
N ARG A 100 6.64 13.57 -3.85
CA ARG A 100 7.88 13.04 -4.42
C ARG A 100 8.28 13.73 -5.72
N LYS A 101 7.31 14.07 -6.58
CA LYS A 101 7.55 14.76 -7.85
C LYS A 101 8.04 16.20 -7.67
N ASN A 102 7.65 16.87 -6.60
CA ASN A 102 7.91 18.29 -6.38
C ASN A 102 8.99 18.57 -5.32
N GLU A 103 9.32 17.60 -4.46
CA GLU A 103 10.37 17.73 -3.46
C GLU A 103 11.76 17.48 -4.06
N ALA A 104 12.61 18.51 -4.05
CA ALA A 104 13.95 18.46 -4.64
C ALA A 104 14.82 17.32 -4.07
N GLY A 105 14.70 17.05 -2.77
CA GLY A 105 15.44 15.97 -2.09
C GLY A 105 15.02 14.56 -2.52
N LEU A 106 13.87 14.38 -3.19
CA LEU A 106 13.30 13.07 -3.49
C LEU A 106 13.60 12.51 -4.89
N GLY A 107 14.50 13.14 -5.65
CA GLY A 107 15.05 12.67 -6.94
C GLY A 107 16.15 11.60 -6.81
N ASP A 108 17.26 11.73 -7.55
CA ASP A 108 18.39 10.78 -7.59
C ASP A 108 19.58 11.17 -6.68
N GLY A 109 19.39 12.14 -5.79
CA GLY A 109 20.41 12.58 -4.83
C GLY A 109 20.80 11.54 -3.77
N ALA A 110 21.80 11.86 -2.95
CA ALA A 110 22.23 10.98 -1.86
C ALA A 110 21.16 10.80 -0.78
N MET A 111 21.41 9.81 0.08
CA MET A 111 20.64 9.52 1.28
C MET A 111 21.59 9.30 2.44
N GLU A 112 21.23 9.86 3.61
CA GLU A 112 22.00 9.77 4.84
C GLU A 112 21.14 9.18 5.95
N TRP A 113 21.66 8.21 6.69
CA TRP A 113 20.95 7.62 7.82
C TRP A 113 20.81 8.60 8.98
N ILE A 114 19.68 8.55 9.66
CA ILE A 114 19.47 9.22 10.95
C ILE A 114 19.60 8.15 12.03
N ASP A 115 20.35 8.45 13.09
CA ASP A 115 20.39 7.59 14.27
C ASP A 115 19.01 7.60 14.94
N ALA A 116 18.42 6.42 15.08
CA ALA A 116 17.06 6.24 15.54
C ALA A 116 16.94 4.94 16.35
N PRO A 117 15.87 4.77 17.17
CA PRO A 117 15.63 3.52 17.88
C PRO A 117 15.62 2.31 16.93
N SER A 118 15.99 1.14 17.45
CA SER A 118 16.16 -0.09 16.62
C SER A 118 14.95 -0.53 15.79
N GLN A 119 13.74 -0.09 16.14
CA GLN A 119 12.50 -0.38 15.41
C GLN A 119 12.06 0.77 14.50
N VAL A 120 12.93 1.75 14.26
CA VAL A 120 12.65 2.94 13.46
C VAL A 120 13.65 3.01 12.32
N VAL A 121 13.13 3.13 11.10
CA VAL A 121 13.94 3.41 9.92
C VAL A 121 13.83 4.90 9.65
N ALA A 122 14.95 5.62 9.77
CA ALA A 122 14.98 7.07 9.56
C ALA A 122 16.14 7.51 8.67
N PHE A 123 15.87 8.42 7.73
CA PHE A 123 16.90 8.93 6.82
C PHE A 123 16.59 10.35 6.31
N LYS A 124 17.65 11.05 5.88
CA LYS A 124 17.62 12.36 5.26
C LYS A 124 17.90 12.26 3.77
N ARG A 125 17.36 13.19 3.00
CA ARG A 125 17.76 13.44 1.61
C ARG A 125 17.74 14.93 1.30
N GLY A 126 18.63 15.39 0.44
CA GLY A 126 18.74 16.83 0.16
C GLY A 126 19.12 17.62 1.42
N GLU A 127 18.71 18.89 1.48
CA GLU A 127 19.07 19.75 2.61
C GLU A 127 18.13 19.60 3.82
N ASP A 128 16.84 19.36 3.59
CA ASP A 128 15.79 19.54 4.59
C ASP A 128 14.75 18.41 4.63
N PHE A 129 14.79 17.42 3.73
CA PHE A 129 13.85 16.30 3.77
C PHE A 129 14.30 15.19 4.74
N ALA A 130 13.38 14.72 5.57
CA ALA A 130 13.56 13.53 6.39
C ALA A 130 12.36 12.57 6.27
N CYS A 131 12.62 11.27 6.38
CA CYS A 131 11.61 10.22 6.44
C CYS A 131 11.83 9.41 7.71
N TYR A 132 10.74 9.12 8.42
CA TYR A 132 10.73 8.21 9.57
C TYR A 132 9.65 7.16 9.35
N ILE A 133 9.98 5.90 9.61
CA ILE A 133 9.05 4.76 9.55
C ILE A 133 9.18 4.02 10.88
N ASN A 134 8.08 3.93 11.63
CA ASN A 134 8.08 3.32 12.95
C ASN A 134 7.43 1.93 12.93
N PHE A 135 8.21 0.91 13.29
CA PHE A 135 7.76 -0.48 13.47
C PHE A 135 7.67 -0.89 14.95
N GLY A 136 7.94 0.05 15.86
CA GLY A 136 8.01 -0.17 17.31
C GLY A 136 7.01 0.66 18.08
N ASN A 137 7.31 0.92 19.35
CA ASN A 137 6.52 1.82 20.18
C ASN A 137 6.53 3.25 19.62
N GLU A 138 5.51 4.03 19.98
CA GLU A 138 5.41 5.45 19.64
C GLU A 138 6.69 6.22 20.00
N ILE A 139 7.17 7.06 19.08
CA ILE A 139 8.37 7.89 19.27
C ILE A 139 8.04 9.37 19.08
N GLU A 140 8.83 10.24 19.70
CA GLU A 140 8.76 11.68 19.45
C GLU A 140 9.51 12.05 18.16
N LEU A 141 8.91 12.90 17.32
CA LEU A 141 9.53 13.43 16.12
C LEU A 141 10.44 14.64 16.44
N PRO A 142 11.43 14.95 15.59
CA PRO A 142 12.29 16.12 15.78
C PRO A 142 11.49 17.41 15.96
N SER A 143 11.85 18.23 16.96
CA SER A 143 11.29 19.58 17.10
C SER A 143 11.57 20.43 15.85
N ASN A 144 10.68 21.37 15.53
CA ASN A 144 10.80 22.30 14.40
C ASN A 144 10.77 21.64 12.99
N SER A 145 9.97 20.60 12.83
CA SER A 145 9.68 20.01 11.52
C SER A 145 8.25 20.31 11.03
N GLU A 146 8.10 20.53 9.73
CA GLU A 146 6.82 20.57 9.03
C GLU A 146 6.48 19.18 8.49
N VAL A 147 5.25 18.70 8.73
CA VAL A 147 4.78 17.43 8.17
C VAL A 147 4.36 17.62 6.72
N LEU A 148 5.09 16.99 5.80
CA LEU A 148 4.75 16.97 4.38
C LEU A 148 3.71 15.88 4.08
N HIS A 149 3.88 14.70 4.68
CA HIS A 149 3.02 13.56 4.47
C HIS A 149 3.06 12.60 5.65
N SER A 150 1.94 11.94 5.94
CA SER A 150 1.89 10.84 6.92
C SER A 150 0.98 9.73 6.38
N SER A 151 1.38 8.47 6.58
CA SER A 151 0.60 7.30 6.14
C SER A 151 -0.60 7.02 7.05
N ALA A 152 -0.59 7.55 8.27
CA ALA A 152 -1.67 7.48 9.26
C ALA A 152 -1.69 8.75 10.14
N PRO A 153 -2.77 9.03 10.91
CA PRO A 153 -2.80 10.16 11.82
C PRO A 153 -1.66 10.13 12.83
N LEU A 154 -1.02 11.30 13.05
CA LEU A 154 -0.03 11.49 14.11
C LEU A 154 -0.70 11.80 15.45
N ASN A 155 0.00 11.54 16.55
CA ASN A 155 -0.43 11.91 17.90
C ASN A 155 0.31 13.17 18.35
N GLY A 156 -0.13 14.34 17.86
CA GLY A 156 0.62 15.59 18.07
C GLY A 156 2.00 15.53 17.41
N ASN A 157 3.07 15.61 18.20
CA ASN A 157 4.46 15.46 17.72
C ASN A 157 4.98 14.00 17.79
N PHE A 158 4.10 13.04 18.07
CA PHE A 158 4.47 11.64 18.20
C PHE A 158 4.09 10.84 16.96
N LEU A 159 5.00 9.95 16.55
CA LEU A 159 4.84 9.01 15.44
C LEU A 159 4.40 7.64 15.98
N PRO A 160 3.15 7.22 15.75
CA PRO A 160 2.65 5.93 16.21
C PRO A 160 3.34 4.74 15.52
N THR A 161 3.08 3.54 16.03
CA THR A 161 3.46 2.27 15.39
C THR A 161 2.84 2.15 13.98
N ASP A 162 3.51 1.42 13.09
CA ASP A 162 3.09 1.15 11.70
C ASP A 162 2.79 2.40 10.88
N THR A 163 3.46 3.51 11.21
CA THR A 163 3.28 4.81 10.55
C THR A 163 4.59 5.31 9.94
N ALA A 164 4.49 5.83 8.72
CA ALA A 164 5.56 6.55 8.05
C ALA A 164 5.20 8.04 7.97
N VAL A 165 6.18 8.91 8.22
CA VAL A 165 6.03 10.36 8.09
C VAL A 165 7.18 10.95 7.29
N TRP A 166 6.85 11.89 6.42
CA TRP A 166 7.79 12.73 5.68
C TRP A 166 7.76 14.12 6.26
N LEU A 167 8.94 14.64 6.55
CA LEU A 167 9.14 15.90 7.23
C LEU A 167 10.02 16.81 6.39
N ARG A 168 9.75 18.11 6.48
CA ARG A 168 10.72 19.17 6.21
C ARG A 168 11.30 19.64 7.54
N VAL A 169 12.60 19.47 7.72
CA VAL A 169 13.33 19.80 8.94
C VAL A 169 13.97 21.18 8.77
N SER A 170 13.70 22.09 9.70
CA SER A 170 14.35 23.40 9.70
C SER A 170 15.78 23.29 10.26
N LYS A 171 16.72 24.07 9.72
CA LYS A 171 18.09 24.19 10.26
C LYS A 171 18.10 24.85 11.63
#